data_AF-A0A1I6YPU9-F1
#
_entry.id   AF-A0A1I6YPU9-F1
#
_cell.length_a   1.000
_cell.length_b   1.000
_cell.length_c   1.000
_cell.angle_alpha   90.00
_cell.angle_beta   90.00
_cell.angle_gamma   90.00
#
_symmetry.space_group_name_H-M   'P 1'
#
loop_
_entity.id
_entity.type
_entity.pdbx_description
1 polymer ?
#
loop_
_entity_poly.entity_id
_entity_poly.type
_entity_poly.pdbx_seq_one_letter_code
_entity_poly.pdbx_strand_id
1 'polypeptide(L)' 'MKKMLSVFWAELVRLVTQVYIPIGLSIIFGMLAVAFWEDYALISTVIFLIVAFIVSDRIFKKKR' A
#
# COMPACT_ATOMS: atom_id res chain seq x y z
N MET A 1 13.14 3.89 27.86
CA MET A 1 11.75 3.79 27.34
C MET A 1 11.47 4.71 26.14
N LYS A 2 11.76 6.01 26.18
CA LYS A 2 11.48 6.95 25.05
C LYS A 2 12.06 6.53 23.69
N LYS A 3 13.32 6.07 23.64
CA LYS A 3 13.96 5.56 22.40
C LYS A 3 13.31 4.26 21.88
N MET A 4 12.89 3.37 22.77
CA MET A 4 12.28 2.09 22.39
C MET A 4 10.88 2.32 21.79
N LEU A 5 10.10 3.23 22.40
CA LEU A 5 8.83 3.69 21.87
C LEU A 5 8.98 4.40 20.52
N SER A 6 9.98 5.26 20.33
CA SER A 6 10.15 5.96 19.04
C SER A 6 10.54 5.01 17.90
N VAL A 7 11.34 3.98 18.18
CA VAL A 7 11.69 2.94 17.20
C VAL A 7 10.45 2.12 16.84
N PHE A 8 9.69 1.69 17.85
CA PHE A 8 8.44 0.95 17.65
C PHE A 8 7.42 1.76 16.83
N TRP A 9 7.27 3.05 17.13
CA TRP A 9 6.41 3.94 16.35
C TRP A 9 6.88 4.11 14.91
N ALA A 10 8.17 4.27 14.66
CA ALA A 10 8.71 4.39 13.31
C ALA A 10 8.49 3.11 12.49
N GLU A 11 8.61 1.96 13.13
CA GLU A 11 8.41 0.65 12.51
C GLU A 11 6.92 0.38 12.24
N LEU A 12 6.03 0.76 13.16
CA LEU A 12 4.58 0.70 13.00
C LEU A 12 4.11 1.61 11.86
N VAL A 13 4.56 2.87 11.86
CA VAL A 13 4.24 3.84 10.79
C VAL A 13 4.68 3.30 9.44
N ARG A 14 5.89 2.72 9.36
CA ARG A 14 6.42 2.10 8.15
C ARG A 14 5.56 0.92 7.69
N LEU A 15 5.15 0.02 8.59
CA LEU A 15 4.24 -1.09 8.27
C LEU A 15 2.90 -0.58 7.71
N VAL A 16 2.33 0.46 8.34
CA VAL A 16 1.08 1.09 7.88
C VAL A 16 1.23 1.71 6.50
N THR A 17 2.25 2.54 6.30
CA THR A 17 2.43 3.24 5.01
C THR A 17 2.88 2.33 3.88
N GLN A 18 3.76 1.36 4.15
CA GLN A 18 4.32 0.49 3.11
C GLN A 18 3.45 -0.71 2.76
N VAL A 19 2.58 -1.17 3.67
CA VAL A 19 1.82 -2.42 3.48
C VAL A 19 0.32 -2.17 3.55
N TYR A 20 -0.18 -1.62 4.67
CA TYR A 20 -1.63 -1.48 4.86
C TYR A 20 -2.27 -0.46 3.91
N ILE A 21 -1.61 0.68 3.63
CA ILE A 21 -2.12 1.69 2.70
C ILE A 21 -2.23 1.15 1.26
N PRO A 22 -1.18 0.55 0.65
CA PRO A 22 -1.27 -0.03 -0.69
C PRO A 22 -2.35 -1.10 -0.81
N ILE A 23 -2.48 -1.97 0.19
CA ILE A 23 -3.52 -3.00 0.22
C ILE A 23 -4.91 -2.37 0.29
N GLY A 24 -5.12 -1.42 1.22
CA GLY A 24 -6.40 -0.73 1.37
C GLY A 24 -6.83 0.01 0.09
N LEU A 25 -5.91 0.73 -0.54
CA LEU A 25 -6.16 1.40 -1.82
C LEU A 25 -6.50 0.41 -2.93
N SER A 26 -5.82 -0.74 -2.97
CA SER A 26 -6.07 -1.76 -3.99
C SER A 26 -7.42 -2.45 -3.81
N ILE A 27 -7.89 -2.61 -2.58
CA ILE A 27 -9.24 -3.13 -2.29
C ILE A 27 -10.31 -2.16 -2.80
N ILE A 28 -10.17 -0.86 -2.50
CA ILE A 28 -11.09 0.17 -2.98
C ILE A 28 -11.08 0.21 -4.51
N PHE A 29 -9.89 0.19 -5.12
CA PHE A 29 -9.75 0.14 -6.56
C PHE A 29 -10.42 -1.10 -7.14
N GLY A 30 -10.24 -2.28 -6.54
CA GLY A 30 -10.87 -3.52 -7.00
C GLY A 30 -12.40 -3.46 -6.95
N MET A 31 -12.98 -2.89 -5.90
CA MET A 31 -14.45 -2.66 -5.83
C MET A 31 -14.93 -1.77 -6.98
N LEU A 32 -14.20 -0.70 -7.30
CA LEU A 32 -14.51 0.17 -8.44
C LEU A 32 -14.28 -0.55 -9.77
N ALA A 33 -13.23 -1.35 -9.88
CA ALA A 33 -12.89 -2.08 -11.09
C ALA A 33 -14.00 -3.09 -11.45
N VAL A 34 -14.52 -3.82 -10.46
CA VAL A 34 -15.67 -4.71 -10.65
C VAL A 34 -16.91 -3.94 -11.07
N ALA A 35 -17.17 -2.76 -10.50
CA ALA A 35 -18.37 -1.98 -10.80
C ALA A 35 -18.39 -1.35 -12.21
N PHE A 36 -17.23 -0.96 -12.76
CA PHE A 36 -17.16 -0.20 -14.02
C PHE A 36 -16.54 -0.98 -15.21
N TRP A 37 -15.85 -2.10 -14.97
CA TRP A 37 -14.97 -2.77 -15.94
C TRP A 37 -14.67 -4.21 -15.48
N GLU A 38 -15.76 -4.97 -15.23
CA GLU A 38 -15.75 -6.32 -14.65
C GLU A 38 -14.79 -7.29 -15.37
N ASP A 39 -14.82 -7.32 -16.70
CA ASP A 39 -13.97 -8.20 -17.53
C ASP A 39 -12.47 -8.03 -17.26
N TYR A 40 -12.07 -6.81 -16.89
CA TYR A 40 -10.67 -6.45 -16.62
C TYR A 40 -10.41 -6.22 -15.13
N ALA A 41 -11.39 -6.41 -14.26
CA ALA A 41 -11.31 -6.02 -12.86
C ALA A 41 -10.16 -6.74 -12.14
N LEU A 42 -10.03 -8.05 -12.38
CA LEU A 42 -9.01 -8.87 -11.72
C LEU A 42 -7.60 -8.47 -12.19
N ILE A 43 -7.38 -8.37 -13.51
CA ILE A 43 -6.06 -8.05 -14.05
C ILE A 43 -5.64 -6.61 -13.73
N SER A 44 -6.56 -5.65 -13.82
CA SER A 44 -6.30 -4.25 -13.48
C SER A 44 -6.00 -4.08 -11.99
N THR A 45 -6.71 -4.77 -11.11
CA THR A 45 -6.47 -4.73 -9.65
C THR A 45 -5.10 -5.32 -9.29
N VAL A 46 -4.71 -6.43 -9.92
CA VAL A 46 -3.37 -7.03 -9.71
C VAL A 46 -2.26 -6.08 -10.16
N ILE A 47 -2.41 -5.48 -11.35
CA ILE A 47 -1.45 -4.49 -11.85
C ILE A 47 -1.38 -3.29 -10.90
N PHE A 48 -2.54 -2.79 -10.47
CA PHE A 48 -2.63 -1.66 -9.54
C PHE A 48 -1.94 -1.97 -8.20
N LEU A 49 -2.16 -3.17 -7.65
CA LEU A 49 -1.52 -3.63 -6.42
C LEU A 49 0.01 -3.60 -6.54
N ILE A 50 0.56 -4.17 -7.62
CA ILE A 50 2.01 -4.19 -7.87
C ILE A 50 2.56 -2.76 -7.94
N VAL A 51 1.89 -1.89 -8.70
CA VAL A 51 2.30 -0.48 -8.84
C VAL A 51 2.21 0.25 -7.50
N ALA A 52 1.14 0.06 -6.73
CA ALA A 52 0.95 0.68 -5.43
C ALA A 52 2.05 0.30 -4.44
N PHE A 53 2.49 -0.96 -4.44
CA PHE A 53 3.63 -1.42 -3.64
C PHE A 53 4.95 -0.81 -4.10
N ILE A 54 5.23 -0.75 -5.41
CA ILE A 54 6.45 -0.14 -5.94
C ILE A 54 6.51 1.36 -5.61
N VAL A 55 5.40 2.07 -5.80
CA VAL A 55 5.29 3.51 -5.50
C VAL A 55 5.44 3.75 -4.00
N SER A 56 4.78 2.95 -3.17
CA SER A 56 4.90 3.04 -1.72
C SER A 56 6.34 2.76 -1.25
N ASP A 57 7.00 1.72 -1.77
CA ASP A 57 8.42 1.48 -1.48
C ASP A 57 9.29 2.66 -1.90
N ARG A 58 9.05 3.27 -3.07
CA ARG A 58 9.82 4.45 -3.51
C ARG A 58 9.60 5.70 -2.66
N ILE A 59 8.35 5.99 -2.27
CA ILE A 59 8.00 7.19 -1.49
C ILE A 59 8.52 7.06 -0.06
N PHE A 60 8.31 5.90 0.55
CA PHE A 60 8.62 5.66 1.96
C PHE A 60 9.97 4.99 2.18
N LYS A 61 10.73 4.65 1.13
CA LYS A 61 12.14 4.30 1.27
C LYS A 61 12.84 5.47 1.93
N LYS A 62 13.39 5.21 3.12
CA LYS A 62 14.29 6.11 3.79
C LYS A 62 15.42 6.44 2.79
N LYS A 63 15.47 7.68 2.29
CA LYS A 63 16.65 8.20 1.59
C LYS A 63 17.80 8.03 2.60
N ARG A 64 18.70 7.08 2.30
CA ARG A 64 19.95 6.93 3.04
C ARG A 64 20.77 8.19 2.86
#